data_AF-A0A9E3B916-F1
#
_entry.id   AF-A0A9E3B916-F1
#
_cell.length_a   1.000
_cell.length_b   1.000
_cell.length_c   1.000
_cell.angle_alpha   90.00
_cell.angle_beta   90.00
_cell.angle_gamma   90.00
#
_symmetry.space_group_name_H-M   'P 1'
#
loop_
_entity.id
_entity.type
_entity.pdbx_description
1 polymer ?
#
loop_
_entity_poly.entity_id
_entity_poly.type
_entity_poly.pdbx_seq_one_letter_code
_entity_poly.pdbx_strand_id
1 'polypeptide(L)'
;MTTEANKSIVLRYLELYATGDLSIADEILAPDFVDHTHPDRAPGPQVVKDEVAAFRTAFPDAYSTVERMIAEDDTVAFRFTVRGTHQNT
;
A
#
# COMPACT_ATOMS: atom_id res chain seq x y z
N MET A 1 12.99 -13.17 -7.11
CA MET A 1 11.96 -12.66 -8.06
C MET A 1 12.66 -11.79 -9.10
N THR A 2 12.02 -11.48 -10.22
CA THR A 2 12.56 -10.49 -11.17
C THR A 2 12.13 -9.08 -10.74
N THR A 3 12.87 -8.06 -11.18
CA THR A 3 12.53 -6.65 -10.90
C THR A 3 11.11 -6.29 -11.38
N GLU A 4 10.66 -6.81 -12.52
CA GLU A 4 9.30 -6.62 -13.03
C GLU A 4 8.23 -7.34 -12.17
N ALA A 5 8.55 -8.51 -11.62
CA ALA A 5 7.65 -9.20 -10.69
C ALA A 5 7.52 -8.42 -9.37
N ASN A 6 8.61 -7.85 -8.87
CA ASN A 6 8.59 -7.01 -7.66
C ASN A 6 7.75 -5.74 -7.88
N LYS A 7 7.88 -5.09 -9.04
CA LYS A 7 7.03 -3.93 -9.40
C LYS A 7 5.55 -4.30 -9.41
N SER A 8 5.21 -5.49 -9.93
CA SER A 8 3.83 -5.98 -9.96
C SER A 8 3.26 -6.15 -8.55
N ILE A 9 4.06 -6.61 -7.59
CA ILE A 9 3.66 -6.67 -6.17
C ILE A 9 3.37 -5.27 -5.62
N VAL A 10 4.25 -4.30 -5.88
CA VAL A 10 4.01 -2.92 -5.43
C VAL A 10 2.77 -2.31 -6.08
N LEU A 11 2.48 -2.61 -7.35
CA LEU A 11 1.25 -2.16 -7.99
C LEU A 11 0.00 -2.76 -7.33
N ARG A 12 0.04 -4.04 -6.91
CA ARG A 12 -1.03 -4.66 -6.11
C ARG A 12 -1.19 -3.98 -4.75
N TYR A 13 -0.08 -3.62 -4.10
CA TYR A 13 -0.13 -2.85 -2.84
C TYR A 13 -0.84 -1.50 -3.02
N LEU A 14 -0.61 -0.82 -4.15
CA LEU A 14 -1.29 0.43 -4.47
C LEU A 14 -2.76 0.23 -4.84
N GLU A 15 -3.09 -0.88 -5.51
CA GLU A 15 -4.48 -1.27 -5.79
C GLU A 15 -5.28 -1.43 -4.49
N LEU A 16 -4.69 -2.02 -3.46
CA LEU A 16 -5.29 -2.15 -2.14
C LEU A 16 -5.69 -0.78 -1.53
N TYR A 17 -4.85 0.25 -1.65
CA TYR A 17 -5.23 1.61 -1.23
C TYR A 17 -6.28 2.26 -2.16
N ALA A 18 -6.28 1.91 -3.45
CA ALA A 18 -7.22 2.47 -4.42
C ALA A 18 -8.63 1.89 -4.27
N THR A 19 -8.75 0.59 -4.02
CA THR A 19 -10.03 -0.13 -3.95
C THR A 19 -10.55 -0.28 -2.52
N GLY A 20 -9.65 -0.33 -1.54
CA GLY A 20 -9.99 -0.74 -0.17
C GLY A 20 -10.15 -2.25 0.00
N ASP A 21 -9.77 -3.06 -1.00
CA ASP A 21 -9.82 -4.52 -0.90
C ASP A 21 -8.70 -5.04 0.01
N LEU A 22 -9.06 -5.33 1.25
CA LEU A 22 -8.13 -5.78 2.29
C LEU A 22 -7.61 -7.20 2.06
N SER A 23 -8.25 -8.00 1.20
CA SER A 23 -7.80 -9.37 0.89
C SER A 23 -6.45 -9.37 0.16
N ILE A 24 -6.16 -8.32 -0.60
CA ILE A 24 -4.90 -8.13 -1.31
C ILE A 24 -3.71 -8.15 -0.34
N ALA A 25 -3.86 -7.60 0.87
CA ALA A 25 -2.80 -7.61 1.89
C ALA A 25 -2.39 -9.04 2.27
N ASP A 26 -3.36 -9.97 2.37
CA ASP A 26 -3.09 -11.37 2.70
C ASP A 26 -2.34 -12.11 1.57
N GLU A 27 -2.52 -11.66 0.33
CA GLU A 27 -1.89 -12.28 -0.84
C GLU A 27 -0.44 -11.83 -1.03
N ILE A 28 -0.14 -10.56 -0.74
CA ILE A 28 1.13 -9.94 -1.16
C ILE A 28 2.09 -9.64 -0.02
N LEU A 29 1.61 -9.59 1.23
CA LEU A 29 2.45 -9.28 2.39
C LEU A 29 2.84 -10.54 3.14
N ALA A 30 4.11 -10.61 3.55
CA ALA A 30 4.60 -11.72 4.36
C ALA A 30 3.95 -11.70 5.77
N PRO A 31 3.80 -12.86 6.43
CA PRO A 31 3.28 -12.93 7.80
C PRO A 31 4.08 -12.10 8.82
N ASP A 32 5.36 -11.88 8.54
CA ASP A 32 6.33 -11.10 9.32
C ASP A 32 6.61 -9.71 8.71
N PHE A 33 5.73 -9.21 7.83
CA PHE A 33 5.86 -7.88 7.22
C PHE A 33 6.06 -6.79 8.28
N VAL A 34 7.06 -5.94 8.06
CA VAL A 34 7.38 -4.81 8.95
C VAL A 34 7.03 -3.51 8.26
N ASP A 35 6.08 -2.77 8.83
CA ASP A 35 5.83 -1.39 8.44
C ASP A 35 6.81 -0.45 9.16
N HIS A 36 7.76 0.09 8.41
CA HIS A 36 8.74 1.04 8.93
C HIS A 36 8.19 2.45 9.15
N THR A 37 6.97 2.76 8.69
CA THR A 37 6.32 4.07 8.91
C THR A 37 5.64 4.16 10.28
N HIS A 38 5.22 3.02 10.84
CA HIS A 38 4.61 2.92 12.17
C HIS A 38 5.31 1.84 13.02
N PRO A 39 6.53 2.12 13.52
CA PRO A 39 7.37 1.13 14.18
C PRO A 39 6.78 0.56 15.48
N ASP A 40 5.82 1.25 16.09
CA ASP A 40 5.15 0.81 17.33
C ASP A 40 4.05 -0.23 17.08
N ARG A 41 3.69 -0.50 15.82
CA ARG A 41 2.62 -1.44 15.48
C ARG A 41 3.15 -2.86 15.31
N ALA A 42 2.28 -3.83 15.58
CA ALA A 42 2.61 -5.24 15.44
C ALA A 42 2.91 -5.60 13.95
N PRO A 43 3.88 -6.49 13.69
CA PRO A 43 4.16 -6.98 12.33
C PRO A 43 2.98 -7.73 11.70
N GLY A 44 3.07 -7.88 10.38
CA GLY A 44 2.18 -8.69 9.56
C GLY A 44 1.11 -7.89 8.82
N PRO A 45 0.31 -8.53 7.96
CA PRO A 45 -0.60 -7.85 7.03
C PRO A 45 -1.68 -6.99 7.72
N GLN A 46 -2.05 -7.32 8.96
CA GLN A 46 -3.13 -6.64 9.68
C GLN A 46 -2.84 -5.14 9.87
N VAL A 47 -1.58 -4.75 10.07
CA VAL A 47 -1.20 -3.35 10.24
C VAL A 47 -1.60 -2.49 9.04
N VAL A 48 -1.39 -3.02 7.82
CA VAL A 48 -1.73 -2.34 6.56
C VAL A 48 -3.24 -2.32 6.36
N LYS A 49 -3.95 -3.39 6.73
CA LYS A 49 -5.41 -3.44 6.60
C LYS A 49 -6.10 -2.35 7.42
N ASP A 50 -5.66 -2.17 8.66
CA ASP A 50 -6.21 -1.16 9.56
C ASP A 50 -5.98 0.26 9.01
N GLU A 51 -4.83 0.50 8.38
CA GLU A 51 -4.51 1.78 7.73
C GLU A 51 -5.35 2.04 6.50
N VAL A 52 -5.49 1.05 5.62
CA VAL A 52 -6.30 1.19 4.41
C VAL A 52 -7.74 1.46 4.77
N ALA A 53 -8.28 0.75 5.77
CA ALA A 53 -9.63 0.99 6.27
C ALA A 53 -9.78 2.43 6.77
N ALA A 54 -8.88 2.89 7.64
CA ALA A 54 -8.90 4.26 8.15
C ALA A 54 -8.75 5.31 7.03
N PHE A 55 -7.83 5.08 6.09
CA PHE A 55 -7.58 5.95 4.94
C PHE A 55 -8.80 6.05 4.04
N ARG A 56 -9.44 4.92 3.70
CA ARG A 56 -10.65 4.91 2.85
C ARG A 56 -11.86 5.50 3.55
N THR A 57 -11.99 5.38 4.87
CA THR A 57 -13.00 6.10 5.64
C THR A 57 -12.79 7.61 5.58
N ALA A 58 -11.55 8.06 5.75
CA ALA A 58 -11.19 9.48 5.73
C ALA A 58 -11.28 10.09 4.31
N PHE A 59 -10.94 9.33 3.27
CA PHE A 59 -10.87 9.76 1.87
C PHE A 59 -11.56 8.75 0.93
N PRO A 60 -12.90 8.66 0.93
CA PRO A 60 -13.62 7.65 0.13
C PRO A 60 -13.49 7.86 -1.39
N ASP A 61 -13.21 9.09 -1.82
CA ASP A 61 -12.95 9.49 -3.20
C ASP A 61 -11.44 9.49 -3.55
N ALA A 62 -10.58 8.95 -2.68
CA ALA A 62 -9.15 8.93 -2.92
C ALA A 62 -8.79 8.17 -4.19
N TYR A 63 -7.90 8.74 -4.97
CA TYR A 63 -7.21 8.07 -6.07
C TYR A 63 -5.73 8.45 -6.09
N SER A 64 -4.91 7.54 -6.62
CA SER A 64 -3.46 7.67 -6.67
C SER A 64 -2.95 7.56 -8.09
N THR A 65 -1.92 8.34 -8.43
CA THR A 65 -1.21 8.24 -9.71
C THR A 65 0.26 7.98 -9.45
N VAL A 66 0.79 6.87 -9.98
CA VAL A 66 2.21 6.57 -9.95
C VAL A 66 2.91 7.39 -11.04
N GLU A 67 3.81 8.28 -10.63
CA GLU A 67 4.56 9.14 -11.54
C GLU A 67 5.89 8.53 -11.98
N ARG A 68 6.49 7.73 -11.10
CA ARG A 68 7.76 7.03 -11.36
C ARG A 68 7.84 5.78 -10.51
N MET A 69 8.40 4.72 -11.07
CA MET A 69 8.73 3.50 -10.35
C MET A 69 10.07 2.96 -10.85
N ILE A 70 10.96 2.62 -9.92
CA ILE A 70 12.26 2.02 -10.18
C ILE A 70 12.39 0.74 -9.35
N ALA A 71 13.15 -0.22 -9.84
CA ALA A 71 13.45 -1.45 -9.13
C ALA A 71 14.91 -1.82 -9.33
N GLU A 72 15.56 -2.21 -8.25
CA GLU A 72 16.94 -2.68 -8.21
C GLU A 72 17.00 -3.83 -7.22
N ASP A 73 17.54 -4.97 -7.66
CA ASP A 73 17.55 -6.22 -6.91
C ASP A 73 16.16 -6.60 -6.34
N ASP A 74 16.02 -6.57 -5.02
CA ASP A 74 14.80 -6.88 -4.27
C ASP A 74 13.97 -5.63 -3.90
N THR A 75 14.47 -4.44 -4.20
CA THR A 75 13.91 -3.18 -3.73
C THR A 75 13.16 -2.47 -4.85
N VAL A 76 11.96 -1.97 -4.53
CA VAL A 76 11.15 -1.15 -5.42
C VAL A 76 10.87 0.19 -4.75
N ALA A 77 11.13 1.28 -5.46
CA ALA A 77 10.81 2.62 -5.02
C ALA A 77 9.90 3.30 -6.05
N PHE A 78 8.93 4.07 -5.58
CA PHE A 78 8.01 4.78 -6.44
C PHE A 78 7.69 6.17 -5.91
N ARG A 79 7.36 7.07 -6.82
CA ARG A 79 6.83 8.40 -6.53
C ARG A 79 5.40 8.44 -7.04
N PHE A 80 4.49 8.93 -6.21
CA PHE A 80 3.07 8.97 -6.51
C PHE A 80 2.43 10.23 -5.96
N THR A 81 1.30 10.61 -6.54
CA THR A 81 0.44 11.68 -6.05
C THR A 81 -0.91 11.08 -5.67
N VAL A 82 -1.37 11.35 -4.45
CA VAL A 82 -2.71 11.00 -3.96
C VAL A 82 -3.58 12.25 -3.95
N ARG A 83 -4.84 12.11 -4.36
CA ARG A 83 -5.86 13.16 -4.26
C ARG A 83 -7.12 12.56 -3.68
N GLY A 84 -7.79 13.31 -2.79
CA GLY A 84 -9.05 12.94 -2.19
C GLY A 84 -9.58 14.07 -1.31
N THR A 85 -10.84 13.98 -0.94
CA THR A 85 -11.52 14.91 -0.05
C THR A 85 -11.58 14.31 1.34
N HIS A 86 -10.98 14.97 2.33
CA HIS A 86 -11.12 14.54 3.71
C HIS A 86 -12.58 14.72 4.14
N GLN A 87 -13.27 13.62 4.43
CA GLN A 87 -14.58 13.66 5.03
C GLN A 87 -14.39 13.94 6.52
N ASN A 88 -14.79 15.15 6.95
CA ASN A 88 -14.68 15.62 8.32
C ASN A 88 -15.05 14.50 9.31
N THR A 89 -14.08 14.15 10.14
CA THR A 89 -14.30 13.39 11.37
C THR A 89 -15.12 14.20 12.36
#